data_AF-A0A2K8XAQ3-F1
#
_entry.id   AF-A0A2K8XAQ3-F1
#
_cell.length_a   1.000
_cell.length_b   1.000
_cell.length_c   1.000
_cell.angle_alpha   90.00
_cell.angle_beta   90.00
_cell.angle_gamma   90.00
#
_symmetry.space_group_name_H-M   'P 1'
#
loop_
_entity.id
_entity.type
_entity.pdbx_description
1 polymer ?
#
loop_
_entity_poly.entity_id
_entity_poly.type
_entity_poly.pdbx_seq_one_letter_code
_entity_poly.pdbx_strand_id
1 'polypeptide(L)'
;MNHFNLITSLILLGLTVLCFWLPYKHGNKQIGIITGIILSLIIAWTILAELEFLVIFIWPFIFVFQIIFLTYWTFRIFKRPKTGKYVSSFLTLGFILLCMTPWISDWTFSKNDARKLLAEHNIELKDNFKILKNESGGFMDYAHTLKIQISDSDKSRIAKEIRESKGFIETEDFLNDYPSANHYTFEKLNFETENYLNREYYVKEPMEDGTIHFHFQLSKTKNELQYIGTNE
;
A
#
# COMPACT_ATOMS: atom_id res chain seq x y z
N MET A 1 16.16 10.02 -21.05
CA MET A 1 15.49 8.70 -21.21
C MET A 1 16.47 7.58 -20.87
N ASN A 2 16.26 6.91 -19.75
CA ASN A 2 17.07 5.76 -19.31
C ASN A 2 16.97 4.58 -20.30
N HIS A 3 18.02 3.76 -20.43
CA HIS A 3 18.03 2.53 -21.24
C HIS A 3 16.84 1.60 -20.92
N PHE A 4 16.43 1.56 -19.65
CA PHE A 4 15.24 0.82 -19.23
C PHE A 4 13.98 1.28 -19.96
N ASN A 5 13.70 2.59 -19.97
CA ASN A 5 12.53 3.19 -20.63
C ASN A 5 12.58 2.99 -22.15
N LEU A 6 13.77 3.05 -22.75
CA LEU A 6 13.92 2.77 -24.19
C LEU A 6 13.56 1.32 -24.52
N ILE A 7 14.10 0.36 -23.79
CA ILE A 7 13.84 -1.07 -24.05
C ILE A 7 12.37 -1.40 -23.81
N THR A 8 11.82 -0.95 -22.68
CA THR A 8 10.43 -1.26 -22.32
C THR A 8 9.43 -0.56 -23.25
N SER A 9 9.70 0.65 -23.76
CA SER A 9 8.84 1.27 -24.77
C SER A 9 8.86 0.52 -26.09
N LEU A 10 10.02 0.04 -26.55
CA LEU A 10 10.11 -0.78 -27.76
C LEU A 10 9.29 -2.07 -27.65
N ILE A 11 9.32 -2.74 -26.48
CA ILE A 11 8.48 -3.91 -26.20
C ILE A 11 7.00 -3.54 -26.29
N LEU A 12 6.57 -2.46 -25.61
CA LEU A 12 5.17 -2.02 -25.61
C LEU A 12 4.68 -1.61 -27.00
N LEU A 13 5.53 -0.97 -27.81
CA LEU A 13 5.22 -0.63 -29.19
C LEU A 13 5.09 -1.89 -30.06
N GLY A 14 6.00 -2.86 -29.92
CA GLY A 14 5.91 -4.15 -30.60
C GLY A 14 4.61 -4.89 -30.29
N LEU A 15 4.21 -4.91 -29.01
CA LEU A 15 2.91 -5.48 -28.59
C LEU A 15 1.73 -4.67 -29.13
N THR A 16 1.84 -3.35 -29.20
CA THR A 16 0.80 -2.47 -29.80
C THR A 16 0.57 -2.81 -31.27
N VAL A 17 1.64 -3.07 -32.03
CA VAL A 17 1.52 -3.51 -33.43
C VAL A 17 0.74 -4.83 -33.54
N LEU A 18 0.99 -5.78 -32.62
CA LEU A 18 0.21 -7.02 -32.57
C LEU A 18 -1.26 -6.78 -32.18
N CYS A 19 -1.53 -5.86 -31.25
CA CYS A 19 -2.89 -5.47 -30.86
C CYS A 19 -3.64 -4.82 -32.03
N PHE A 20 -2.95 -4.13 -32.93
CA PHE A 20 -3.51 -3.66 -34.18
C PHE A 20 -3.75 -4.82 -35.17
N TRP A 21 -2.74 -5.67 -35.37
CA TRP A 21 -2.71 -6.66 -36.45
C TRP A 21 -3.69 -7.83 -36.25
N LEU A 22 -3.83 -8.38 -35.03
CA LEU A 22 -4.70 -9.55 -34.81
C LEU A 22 -6.19 -9.26 -35.09
N PRO A 23 -6.80 -8.19 -34.54
CA PRO A 23 -8.19 -7.83 -34.87
C PRO A 23 -8.36 -7.51 -36.36
N TYR A 24 -7.38 -6.82 -36.95
CA TYR A 24 -7.37 -6.48 -38.38
C TYR A 24 -7.44 -7.73 -39.24
N LYS A 25 -6.60 -8.75 -38.95
CA LYS A 25 -6.58 -10.04 -39.66
C LYS A 25 -7.88 -10.82 -39.51
N HIS A 26 -8.53 -10.73 -38.36
CA HIS A 26 -9.84 -11.34 -38.13
C HIS A 26 -10.99 -10.58 -38.83
N GLY A 27 -10.73 -9.42 -39.44
CA GLY A 27 -11.73 -8.60 -40.12
C GLY A 27 -12.38 -7.52 -39.25
N ASN A 28 -11.98 -7.39 -37.98
CA ASN A 28 -12.45 -6.32 -37.10
C ASN A 28 -11.47 -5.13 -37.09
N LYS A 29 -11.38 -4.47 -38.25
CA LYS A 29 -10.38 -3.41 -38.52
C LYS A 29 -10.52 -2.21 -37.58
N GLN A 30 -11.75 -1.81 -37.25
CA GLN A 30 -12.00 -0.66 -36.38
C GLN A 30 -11.41 -0.86 -34.98
N ILE A 31 -11.62 -2.03 -34.36
CA ILE A 31 -11.06 -2.32 -33.04
C ILE A 31 -9.53 -2.27 -33.07
N GLY A 32 -8.90 -2.90 -34.08
CA GLY A 32 -7.44 -2.87 -34.22
C GLY A 32 -6.88 -1.45 -34.34
N ILE A 33 -7.50 -0.61 -35.20
CA ILE A 33 -7.09 0.79 -35.40
C ILE A 33 -7.23 1.59 -34.10
N ILE A 34 -8.40 1.56 -33.46
CA ILE A 34 -8.66 2.34 -32.26
C ILE A 34 -7.70 1.95 -31.13
N THR A 35 -7.57 0.64 -30.86
CA THR A 35 -6.66 0.17 -29.81
C THR A 35 -5.20 0.51 -30.12
N GLY A 36 -4.76 0.32 -31.37
CA GLY A 36 -3.39 0.65 -31.78
C GLY A 36 -3.05 2.14 -31.64
N ILE A 37 -3.97 3.03 -32.02
CA ILE A 37 -3.79 4.49 -31.89
C ILE A 37 -3.74 4.90 -30.42
N ILE A 38 -4.70 4.47 -29.61
CA ILE A 38 -4.76 4.83 -28.19
C ILE A 38 -3.49 4.39 -27.46
N LEU A 39 -3.06 3.14 -27.64
CA LEU A 39 -1.85 2.62 -26.99
C LEU A 39 -0.60 3.38 -27.44
N SER A 40 -0.46 3.63 -28.75
CA SER A 40 0.67 4.39 -29.30
C SER A 40 0.71 5.82 -28.74
N LEU A 41 -0.44 6.49 -28.65
CA LEU A 41 -0.54 7.84 -28.09
C LEU A 41 -0.16 7.88 -26.61
N ILE A 42 -0.64 6.93 -25.81
CA ILE A 42 -0.29 6.88 -24.37
C ILE A 42 1.21 6.66 -24.20
N ILE A 43 1.80 5.70 -24.93
CA ILE A 43 3.24 5.41 -24.86
C ILE A 43 4.04 6.64 -25.29
N ALA A 44 3.70 7.24 -26.44
CA ALA A 44 4.38 8.44 -26.94
C ALA A 44 4.26 9.62 -25.98
N TRP A 45 3.08 9.83 -25.40
CA TRP A 45 2.86 10.88 -24.39
C TRP A 45 3.73 10.68 -23.16
N THR A 46 3.80 9.46 -22.62
CA THR A 46 4.63 9.18 -21.44
C THR A 46 6.13 9.37 -21.70
N ILE A 47 6.59 9.20 -22.94
CA ILE A 47 7.98 9.43 -23.34
C ILE A 47 8.25 10.93 -23.54
N LEU A 48 7.38 11.62 -24.28
CA LEU A 48 7.57 13.02 -24.68
C LEU A 48 7.40 14.00 -23.52
N ALA A 49 6.50 13.70 -22.58
CA ALA A 49 6.23 14.57 -21.44
C ALA A 49 7.26 14.38 -20.29
N GLU A 50 8.30 13.56 -20.49
CA GLU A 50 9.33 13.24 -19.49
C GLU A 50 8.74 12.81 -18.13
N LEU A 51 7.59 12.14 -18.17
CA LEU A 51 6.85 11.70 -17.00
C LEU A 51 7.45 10.39 -16.46
N GLU A 52 8.75 10.38 -16.16
CA GLU A 52 9.50 9.19 -15.75
C GLU A 52 8.90 8.54 -14.50
N PHE A 53 8.37 9.33 -13.57
CA PHE A 53 7.66 8.82 -12.41
C PHE A 53 6.35 8.09 -12.78
N LEU A 54 5.62 8.51 -13.81
CA LEU A 54 4.37 7.85 -14.20
C LEU A 54 4.59 6.58 -15.02
N VAL A 55 5.78 6.41 -15.62
CA VAL A 55 6.14 5.20 -16.39
C VAL A 55 5.99 3.95 -15.52
N ILE A 56 6.43 3.99 -14.26
CA ILE A 56 6.36 2.83 -13.36
C ILE A 56 4.93 2.40 -13.04
N PHE A 57 3.96 3.33 -13.10
CA PHE A 57 2.55 3.04 -12.85
C PHE A 57 1.81 2.68 -14.13
N ILE A 58 2.03 3.40 -15.23
CA ILE A 58 1.21 3.26 -16.44
C ILE A 58 1.66 2.04 -17.27
N TRP A 59 2.97 1.82 -17.42
CA TRP A 59 3.48 0.82 -18.34
C TRP A 59 3.14 -0.63 -17.96
N PRO A 60 3.17 -1.03 -16.67
CA PRO A 60 2.69 -2.34 -16.26
C PRO A 60 1.21 -2.56 -16.60
N PHE A 61 0.36 -1.53 -16.46
CA PHE A 61 -1.05 -1.62 -16.81
C PHE A 61 -1.26 -1.79 -18.32
N ILE A 62 -0.51 -1.04 -19.13
CA ILE A 62 -0.52 -1.21 -20.60
C ILE A 62 -0.07 -2.62 -20.97
N PHE A 63 1.03 -3.09 -20.38
CA PHE A 63 1.59 -4.40 -20.67
C PHE A 63 0.60 -5.52 -20.37
N VAL A 64 -0.03 -5.51 -19.19
CA VAL A 64 -1.03 -6.51 -18.80
C VAL A 64 -2.26 -6.42 -19.70
N PHE A 65 -2.73 -5.21 -20.01
CA PHE A 65 -3.83 -5.03 -20.96
C PHE A 65 -3.51 -5.64 -22.33
N GLN A 66 -2.31 -5.39 -22.88
CA GLN A 66 -1.86 -5.96 -24.14
C GLN A 66 -1.83 -7.49 -24.09
N ILE A 67 -1.32 -8.10 -23.02
CA ILE A 67 -1.33 -9.56 -22.85
C ILE A 67 -2.76 -10.11 -22.87
N ILE A 68 -3.68 -9.52 -22.09
CA ILE A 68 -5.09 -9.95 -22.03
C ILE A 68 -5.75 -9.82 -23.40
N PHE A 69 -5.57 -8.67 -24.06
CA PHE A 69 -6.15 -8.36 -25.35
C PHE A 69 -5.63 -9.29 -26.46
N LEU A 70 -4.31 -9.49 -26.53
CA LEU A 70 -3.67 -10.40 -27.48
C LEU A 70 -4.12 -11.84 -27.26
N THR A 71 -4.22 -12.29 -26.00
CA THR A 71 -4.70 -13.63 -25.66
C THR A 71 -6.10 -13.85 -26.22
N TYR A 72 -7.01 -12.90 -25.97
CA TYR A 72 -8.37 -12.96 -26.46
C TYR A 72 -8.45 -13.08 -27.99
N TRP A 73 -7.74 -12.21 -28.71
CA TRP A 73 -7.78 -12.18 -30.18
C TRP A 73 -7.05 -13.35 -30.82
N THR A 74 -5.98 -13.84 -30.20
CA THR A 74 -5.27 -15.04 -30.63
C THR A 74 -6.23 -16.23 -30.66
N PHE A 75 -6.96 -16.49 -29.58
CA PHE A 75 -7.94 -17.57 -29.55
C PHE A 75 -9.09 -17.39 -30.55
N ARG A 76 -9.51 -16.16 -30.83
CA ARG A 76 -10.50 -15.91 -31.89
C ARG A 76 -9.97 -16.31 -33.27
N ILE A 77 -8.73 -15.96 -33.60
CA ILE A 77 -8.09 -16.34 -34.87
C ILE A 77 -7.97 -17.85 -35.01
N PHE A 78 -7.69 -18.57 -33.92
CA PHE A 78 -7.70 -20.04 -33.89
C PHE A 78 -9.10 -20.67 -33.83
N LYS A 79 -10.16 -19.88 -34.10
CA LYS A 79 -11.57 -20.33 -34.11
C LYS A 79 -12.05 -20.92 -32.78
N ARG A 80 -11.46 -20.50 -31.65
CA ARG A 80 -11.85 -20.88 -30.28
C ARG A 80 -12.32 -19.67 -29.46
N PRO A 81 -13.37 -18.95 -29.88
CA PRO A 81 -13.78 -17.70 -29.24
C PRO A 81 -14.28 -17.89 -27.79
N LYS A 82 -14.89 -19.04 -27.47
CA LYS A 82 -15.33 -19.36 -26.10
C LYS A 82 -14.13 -19.49 -25.16
N THR A 83 -13.11 -20.24 -25.56
CA THR A 83 -11.87 -20.38 -24.80
C THR A 83 -11.18 -19.04 -24.62
N GLY A 84 -11.09 -18.24 -25.69
CA GLY A 84 -10.53 -16.89 -25.61
C GLY A 84 -11.22 -16.03 -24.57
N LYS A 85 -12.56 -16.05 -24.54
CA LYS A 85 -13.36 -15.34 -23.54
C LYS A 85 -13.03 -15.80 -22.11
N TYR A 86 -13.03 -17.10 -21.84
CA TYR A 86 -12.77 -17.60 -20.49
C TYR A 86 -11.35 -17.29 -20.01
N VAL A 87 -10.35 -17.51 -20.86
CA VAL A 87 -8.94 -17.24 -20.50
C VAL A 87 -8.70 -15.76 -20.28
N SER A 88 -9.20 -14.88 -21.17
CA SER A 88 -9.06 -13.43 -20.98
C SER A 88 -9.78 -12.96 -19.73
N SER A 89 -10.99 -13.48 -19.45
CA SER A 89 -11.72 -13.15 -18.22
C SER A 89 -10.99 -13.60 -16.96
N PHE A 90 -10.37 -14.78 -16.97
CA PHE A 90 -9.56 -15.24 -15.85
C PHE A 90 -8.32 -14.36 -15.62
N LEU A 91 -7.61 -13.98 -16.70
CA LEU A 91 -6.47 -13.05 -16.60
C LEU A 91 -6.89 -11.67 -16.10
N THR A 92 -8.02 -11.14 -16.58
CA THR A 92 -8.58 -9.88 -16.08
C THR A 92 -8.91 -9.96 -14.60
N LEU A 93 -9.57 -11.03 -14.16
CA LEU A 93 -9.90 -11.23 -12.75
C LEU A 93 -8.63 -11.32 -11.89
N GLY A 94 -7.64 -12.09 -12.33
CA GLY A 94 -6.35 -12.20 -11.65
C GLY A 94 -5.64 -10.85 -11.51
N PHE A 95 -5.65 -10.04 -12.57
CA PHE A 95 -5.08 -8.69 -12.52
C PHE A 95 -5.84 -7.76 -11.57
N ILE A 96 -7.18 -7.78 -11.59
CA ILE A 96 -8.00 -7.01 -10.65
C ILE A 96 -7.68 -7.41 -9.20
N LEU A 97 -7.61 -8.72 -8.91
CA LEU A 97 -7.24 -9.21 -7.58
C LEU A 97 -5.84 -8.76 -7.16
N LEU A 98 -4.87 -8.77 -8.08
CA LEU A 98 -3.53 -8.27 -7.83
C LEU A 98 -3.55 -6.78 -7.45
N CYS A 99 -4.28 -5.94 -8.20
CA CYS A 99 -4.43 -4.52 -7.88
C CYS A 99 -5.15 -4.30 -6.53
N MET A 100 -6.05 -5.20 -6.14
CA MET A 100 -6.78 -5.11 -4.87
C MET A 100 -6.02 -5.66 -3.67
N THR A 101 -4.81 -6.22 -3.84
CA THR A 101 -4.03 -6.83 -2.75
C THR A 101 -3.92 -5.96 -1.49
N PRO A 102 -3.63 -4.64 -1.58
CA PRO A 102 -3.56 -3.79 -0.38
C PRO A 102 -4.86 -3.76 0.43
N TRP A 103 -6.00 -3.55 -0.26
CA TRP A 103 -7.33 -3.55 0.38
C TRP A 103 -7.73 -4.93 0.93
N ILE A 104 -7.33 -6.00 0.25
CA ILE A 104 -7.56 -7.37 0.73
C ILE A 104 -6.79 -7.60 2.03
N SER A 105 -5.52 -7.19 2.10
CA SER A 105 -4.70 -7.28 3.31
C SER A 105 -5.39 -6.61 4.49
N ASP A 106 -5.83 -5.36 4.31
CA ASP A 106 -6.52 -4.60 5.35
C ASP A 106 -7.84 -5.25 5.79
N TRP A 107 -8.61 -5.81 4.85
CA TRP A 107 -9.87 -6.49 5.15
C TRP A 107 -9.67 -7.83 5.87
N THR A 108 -8.59 -8.55 5.54
CA THR A 108 -8.27 -9.85 6.15
C THR A 108 -7.51 -9.72 7.48
N PHE A 109 -7.17 -8.51 7.90
CA PHE A 109 -6.41 -8.24 9.13
C PHE A 109 -7.15 -8.74 10.37
N SER A 110 -6.53 -9.66 11.10
CA SER A 110 -7.14 -10.36 12.23
C SER A 110 -6.66 -9.85 13.58
N LYS A 111 -7.33 -10.29 14.66
CA LYS A 111 -6.87 -10.01 16.03
C LYS A 111 -5.50 -10.64 16.33
N ASN A 112 -5.14 -11.74 15.67
CA ASN A 112 -3.83 -12.35 15.90
C ASN A 112 -2.73 -11.51 15.26
N ASP A 113 -3.00 -10.92 14.09
CA ASP A 113 -2.08 -10.00 13.42
C ASP A 113 -1.88 -8.74 14.26
N ALA A 114 -2.96 -8.16 14.78
CA ALA A 114 -2.90 -7.03 15.71
C ALA A 114 -2.08 -7.35 16.97
N ARG A 115 -2.20 -8.56 17.54
CA ARG A 115 -1.38 -8.96 18.70
C ARG A 115 0.10 -9.08 18.33
N LYS A 116 0.39 -9.70 17.17
CA LYS A 116 1.77 -9.86 16.69
C LYS A 116 2.42 -8.50 16.48
N LEU A 117 1.74 -7.60 15.77
CA LEU A 117 2.17 -6.23 15.51
C LEU A 117 2.49 -5.49 16.82
N LEU A 118 1.54 -5.46 17.77
CA LEU A 118 1.76 -4.77 19.04
C LEU A 118 2.87 -5.43 19.89
N ALA A 119 3.00 -6.76 19.84
CA ALA A 119 4.04 -7.50 20.55
C ALA A 119 5.45 -7.19 20.02
N GLU A 120 5.63 -6.96 18.71
CA GLU A 120 6.91 -6.51 18.14
C GLU A 120 7.37 -5.18 18.73
N HIS A 121 6.43 -4.36 19.20
CA HIS A 121 6.67 -3.09 19.87
C HIS A 121 6.67 -3.18 21.40
N ASN A 122 6.70 -4.40 21.96
CA ASN A 122 6.63 -4.69 23.40
C ASN A 122 5.31 -4.26 24.06
N ILE A 123 4.21 -4.24 23.31
CA ILE A 123 2.86 -4.01 23.83
C ILE A 123 2.07 -5.32 23.71
N GLU A 124 2.07 -6.11 24.78
CA GLU A 124 1.25 -7.31 24.84
C GLU A 124 -0.18 -6.94 25.26
N LEU A 125 -1.20 -7.52 24.61
CA LEU A 125 -2.60 -7.45 25.05
C LEU A 125 -3.01 -8.79 25.67
N LYS A 126 -3.38 -8.77 26.95
CA LYS A 126 -3.74 -9.99 27.68
C LYS A 126 -5.21 -10.34 27.52
N ASP A 127 -6.05 -9.33 27.35
CA ASP A 127 -7.50 -9.50 27.25
C ASP A 127 -7.98 -9.50 25.79
N ASN A 128 -9.29 -9.69 25.63
CA ASN A 128 -9.94 -9.56 24.33
C ASN A 128 -10.09 -8.07 23.97
N PHE A 129 -9.88 -7.75 22.70
CA PHE A 129 -10.01 -6.40 22.16
C PHE A 129 -10.82 -6.43 20.87
N LYS A 130 -11.26 -5.26 20.42
CA LYS A 130 -11.97 -5.09 19.14
C LYS A 130 -11.15 -4.20 18.21
N ILE A 131 -10.96 -4.63 16.97
CA ILE A 131 -10.38 -3.77 15.94
C ILE A 131 -11.45 -2.77 15.51
N LEU A 132 -11.14 -1.48 15.66
CA LEU A 132 -12.01 -0.38 15.25
C LEU A 132 -11.67 0.10 13.84
N LYS A 133 -10.37 0.13 13.53
CA LYS A 133 -9.84 0.60 12.25
C LYS A 133 -8.50 -0.06 11.97
N ASN A 134 -8.26 -0.44 10.73
CA ASN A 134 -6.96 -0.87 10.23
C ASN A 134 -6.83 -0.35 8.80
N GLU A 135 -5.79 0.45 8.54
CA GLU A 135 -5.49 0.99 7.21
C GLU A 135 -3.99 0.95 7.01
N SER A 136 -3.55 0.36 5.90
CA SER A 136 -2.16 0.35 5.50
C SER A 136 -2.01 0.83 4.06
N GLY A 137 -1.05 1.71 3.82
CA GLY A 137 -0.77 2.21 2.47
C GLY A 137 -0.20 3.61 2.44
N GLY A 138 -0.05 4.12 1.23
CA GLY A 138 0.66 5.36 0.97
C GLY A 138 1.29 5.34 -0.41
N PHE A 139 1.26 6.47 -1.11
CA PHE A 139 1.75 6.53 -2.49
C PHE A 139 3.21 6.97 -2.60
N MET A 140 3.64 7.90 -1.73
CA MET A 140 5.04 8.27 -1.53
C MET A 140 5.51 7.77 -0.17
N ASP A 141 4.77 8.12 0.87
CA ASP A 141 5.08 7.76 2.25
C ASP A 141 4.10 6.69 2.72
N TYR A 142 4.64 5.55 3.15
CA TYR A 142 3.87 4.44 3.66
C TYR A 142 3.51 4.69 5.12
N ALA A 143 2.23 4.50 5.45
CA ALA A 143 1.73 4.52 6.80
C ALA A 143 0.88 3.29 7.10
N HIS A 144 1.05 2.71 8.29
CA HIS A 144 0.16 1.70 8.85
C HIS A 144 -0.48 2.25 10.11
N THR A 145 -1.81 2.38 10.10
CA THR A 145 -2.59 2.81 11.25
C THR A 145 -3.51 1.70 11.74
N LEU A 146 -3.38 1.37 13.02
CA LEU A 146 -4.24 0.40 13.70
C LEU A 146 -4.89 1.08 14.90
N LYS A 147 -6.22 1.03 14.98
CA LYS A 147 -6.98 1.49 16.14
C LYS A 147 -7.78 0.35 16.72
N ILE A 148 -7.58 0.09 18.00
CA ILE A 148 -8.25 -0.98 18.73
C ILE A 148 -8.92 -0.46 20.00
N GLN A 149 -9.99 -1.13 20.40
CA GLN A 149 -10.63 -0.96 21.69
C GLN A 149 -10.15 -2.06 22.64
N ILE A 150 -9.47 -1.69 23.72
CA ILE A 150 -8.87 -2.60 24.70
C ILE A 150 -9.71 -2.70 25.99
N SER A 151 -9.35 -3.63 26.88
CA SER A 151 -9.95 -3.72 28.22
C SER A 151 -9.45 -2.61 29.15
N ASP A 152 -10.19 -2.32 30.21
CA ASP A 152 -9.75 -1.39 31.26
C ASP A 152 -8.45 -1.87 31.92
N SER A 153 -8.30 -3.18 32.13
CA SER A 153 -7.10 -3.81 32.69
C SER A 153 -5.87 -3.60 31.80
N ASP A 154 -5.98 -3.85 30.50
CA ASP A 154 -4.89 -3.61 29.56
C ASP A 154 -4.56 -2.11 29.48
N LYS A 155 -5.58 -1.24 29.46
CA LYS A 155 -5.38 0.22 29.48
C LYS A 155 -4.62 0.66 30.72
N SER A 156 -5.05 0.27 31.92
CA SER A 156 -4.38 0.66 33.17
C SER A 156 -2.96 0.15 33.24
N ARG A 157 -2.70 -1.07 32.75
CA ARG A 157 -1.34 -1.64 32.71
C ARG A 157 -0.43 -0.87 31.75
N ILE A 158 -0.88 -0.62 30.52
CA ILE A 158 -0.10 0.13 29.52
C ILE A 158 0.13 1.56 30.00
N ALA A 159 -0.89 2.21 30.57
CA ALA A 159 -0.77 3.56 31.12
C ALA A 159 0.29 3.63 32.23
N LYS A 160 0.28 2.64 33.13
CA LYS A 160 1.28 2.52 34.19
C LYS A 160 2.68 2.33 33.62
N GLU A 161 2.85 1.45 32.64
CA GLU A 161 4.14 1.21 31.98
C GLU A 161 4.71 2.48 31.31
N ILE A 162 3.86 3.29 30.67
CA ILE A 162 4.29 4.56 30.05
C ILE A 162 4.72 5.57 31.12
N ARG A 163 3.92 5.76 32.18
CA ARG A 163 4.21 6.75 33.23
C ARG A 163 5.42 6.38 34.10
N GLU A 164 5.64 5.09 34.34
CA GLU A 164 6.77 4.59 35.12
C GLU A 164 8.05 4.44 34.28
N SER A 165 7.99 4.73 32.98
CA SER A 165 9.14 4.65 32.10
C SER A 165 10.17 5.74 32.42
N LYS A 166 11.45 5.40 32.26
CA LYS A 166 12.54 6.35 32.44
C LYS A 166 12.47 7.41 31.34
N GLY A 167 12.51 8.70 31.72
CA GLY A 167 12.47 9.81 30.78
C GLY A 167 11.05 10.18 30.32
N PHE A 168 10.03 9.79 31.08
CA PHE A 168 8.66 10.24 30.87
C PHE A 168 8.52 11.76 31.03
N ILE A 169 7.84 12.40 30.09
CA ILE A 169 7.61 13.86 30.06
C ILE A 169 6.13 14.15 30.24
N GLU A 170 5.81 15.00 31.22
CA GLU A 170 4.47 15.59 31.35
C GLU A 170 4.47 16.94 30.61
N THR A 171 3.72 17.02 29.51
CA THR A 171 3.63 18.26 28.71
C THR A 171 2.31 18.97 29.02
N GLU A 172 2.40 20.16 29.62
CA GLU A 172 1.23 21.00 29.94
C GLU A 172 0.82 21.95 28.80
N ASP A 173 1.76 22.38 27.94
CA ASP A 173 1.49 23.37 26.87
C ASP A 173 1.91 22.86 25.48
N PHE A 174 0.92 22.59 24.66
CA PHE A 174 1.03 21.92 23.37
C PHE A 174 1.47 22.80 22.20
N LEU A 175 1.25 24.10 22.33
CA LEU A 175 1.36 25.01 21.18
C LEU A 175 2.81 25.36 20.83
N ASN A 176 3.75 25.15 21.77
CA ASN A 176 5.13 25.59 21.64
C ASN A 176 6.18 24.47 21.74
N ASP A 177 5.85 23.29 22.30
CA ASP A 177 6.86 22.23 22.58
C ASP A 177 6.26 20.81 22.47
N TYR A 178 5.93 20.39 21.24
CA TYR A 178 5.47 19.01 21.03
C TYR A 178 6.66 18.06 21.13
N PRO A 179 6.70 17.15 22.13
CA PRO A 179 7.78 16.19 22.24
C PRO A 179 7.74 15.25 21.04
N SER A 180 8.86 15.11 20.34
CA SER A 180 9.02 14.13 19.26
C SER A 180 10.31 13.35 19.47
N ALA A 181 10.28 12.07 19.12
CA ALA A 181 11.44 11.21 19.27
C ALA A 181 12.56 11.66 18.30
N ASN A 182 13.81 11.39 18.69
CA ASN A 182 14.96 11.78 17.88
C ASN A 182 15.41 10.60 17.00
N HIS A 183 15.39 10.80 15.68
CA HIS A 183 15.77 9.79 14.68
C HIS A 183 17.26 9.44 14.66
N TYR A 184 18.11 10.17 15.39
CA TYR A 184 19.54 9.86 15.57
C TYR A 184 19.83 9.06 16.85
N THR A 185 19.04 9.23 17.91
CA THR A 185 19.27 8.55 19.19
C THR A 185 18.50 7.23 19.30
N PHE A 186 17.38 7.09 18.56
CA PHE A 186 16.49 5.92 18.59
C PHE A 186 15.94 5.61 20.00
N GLU A 187 15.95 6.61 20.88
CA GLU A 187 15.44 6.47 22.24
C GLU A 187 13.91 6.50 22.24
N LYS A 188 13.31 5.67 23.11
CA LYS A 188 11.87 5.65 23.31
C LYS A 188 11.44 6.87 24.13
N LEU A 189 10.68 7.75 23.50
CA LEU A 189 10.08 8.90 24.15
C LEU A 189 8.69 8.53 24.64
N ASN A 190 8.43 8.71 25.94
CA ASN A 190 7.12 8.52 26.53
C ASN A 190 6.66 9.87 27.08
N PHE A 191 5.44 10.29 26.73
CA PHE A 191 4.95 11.59 27.17
C PHE A 191 3.43 11.62 27.30
N GLU A 192 2.96 12.45 28.23
CA GLU A 192 1.55 12.64 28.50
C GLU A 192 1.05 13.97 27.95
N THR A 193 -0.08 13.90 27.27
CA THR A 193 -0.76 15.03 26.65
C THR A 193 -2.13 15.20 27.26
N GLU A 194 -2.89 16.27 27.00
CA GLU A 194 -4.23 16.44 27.61
C GLU A 194 -5.10 15.19 27.44
N ASN A 195 -5.11 14.61 26.23
CA ASN A 195 -6.03 13.55 25.83
C ASN A 195 -5.42 12.15 25.76
N TYR A 196 -4.09 12.02 25.66
CA TYR A 196 -3.41 10.76 25.37
C TYR A 196 -2.17 10.53 26.23
N LEU A 197 -1.84 9.25 26.41
CA LEU A 197 -0.51 8.79 26.79
C LEU A 197 0.19 8.31 25.53
N ASN A 198 1.36 8.86 25.25
CA ASN A 198 2.06 8.67 23.99
C ASN A 198 3.37 7.93 24.21
N ARG A 199 3.71 7.09 23.25
CA ARG A 199 5.04 6.49 23.11
C ARG A 199 5.47 6.64 21.67
N GLU A 200 6.62 7.25 21.45
CA GLU A 200 7.16 7.54 20.12
C GLU A 200 8.62 7.11 20.05
N TYR A 201 9.03 6.50 18.94
CA TYR A 201 10.43 6.14 18.70
C TYR A 201 10.71 5.82 17.24
N TYR A 202 12.00 5.80 16.92
CA TYR A 202 12.53 5.36 15.63
C TYR A 202 13.28 4.05 15.79
N VAL A 203 13.36 3.27 14.72
CA VAL A 203 14.26 2.12 14.58
C VAL A 203 15.28 2.38 13.49
N LYS A 204 16.45 1.76 13.62
CA LYS A 204 17.57 1.94 12.68
C LYS A 204 17.36 1.19 11.37
N GLU A 205 16.78 0.01 11.45
CA GLU A 205 16.50 -0.84 10.30
C GLU A 205 14.97 -0.87 10.09
N PRO A 206 14.48 -0.63 8.86
CA PRO A 206 13.06 -0.72 8.56
C PRO A 206 12.49 -2.09 8.95
N MET A 207 11.27 -2.08 9.47
CA MET A 207 10.51 -3.31 9.69
C MET A 207 10.13 -3.96 8.35
N GLU A 208 9.52 -5.15 8.40
CA GLU A 208 9.14 -5.92 7.20
C GLU A 208 8.22 -5.14 6.26
N ASP A 209 7.38 -4.26 6.81
CA ASP A 209 6.48 -3.37 6.07
C ASP A 209 7.14 -2.06 5.59
N GLY A 210 8.41 -1.84 5.93
CA GLY A 210 9.18 -0.65 5.57
C GLY A 210 9.08 0.52 6.55
N THR A 211 8.35 0.39 7.66
CA THR A 211 8.21 1.44 8.66
C THR A 211 9.47 1.60 9.53
N ILE A 212 9.79 2.84 9.91
CA ILE A 212 10.93 3.22 10.75
C ILE A 212 10.54 4.08 11.95
N HIS A 213 9.40 4.76 11.91
CA HIS A 213 8.89 5.62 12.96
C HIS A 213 7.60 5.06 13.51
N PHE A 214 7.47 5.05 14.84
CA PHE A 214 6.32 4.47 15.51
C PHE A 214 5.77 5.42 16.55
N HIS A 215 4.46 5.63 16.52
CA HIS A 215 3.71 6.41 17.48
C HIS A 215 2.51 5.63 18.02
N PHE A 216 2.50 5.43 19.33
CA PHE A 216 1.40 4.82 20.07
C PHE A 216 0.67 5.90 20.85
N GLN A 217 -0.66 5.88 20.77
CA GLN A 217 -1.52 6.80 21.50
C GLN A 217 -2.58 6.03 22.26
N LEU A 218 -2.48 6.04 23.59
CA LEU A 218 -3.47 5.47 24.50
C LEU A 218 -4.41 6.57 24.98
N SER A 219 -5.70 6.46 24.69
CA SER A 219 -6.68 7.46 25.11
C SER A 219 -6.86 7.47 26.64
N LYS A 220 -6.86 8.66 27.24
CA LYS A 220 -7.18 8.80 28.67
C LYS A 220 -8.66 8.60 28.95
N THR A 221 -9.53 9.07 28.06
CA THR A 221 -10.99 9.06 28.25
C THR A 221 -11.65 7.79 27.72
N LYS A 222 -11.14 7.22 26.62
CA LYS A 222 -11.68 6.01 25.99
C LYS A 222 -10.76 4.83 26.20
N ASN A 223 -11.28 3.62 26.03
CA ASN A 223 -10.45 2.40 26.05
C ASN A 223 -9.91 2.11 24.67
N GLU A 224 -9.23 3.09 24.08
CA GLU A 224 -8.73 3.03 22.71
C GLU A 224 -7.20 3.15 22.72
N LEU A 225 -6.55 2.25 21.99
CA LEU A 225 -5.13 2.32 21.67
C LEU A 225 -5.00 2.48 20.16
N GLN A 226 -4.21 3.45 19.75
CA GLN A 226 -3.85 3.70 18.36
C GLN A 226 -2.36 3.43 18.17
N TYR A 227 -2.04 2.74 17.08
CA TYR A 227 -0.71 2.52 16.54
C TYR A 227 -0.62 3.23 15.21
N ILE A 228 0.51 3.89 14.98
CA ILE A 228 0.88 4.56 13.74
C ILE A 228 2.33 4.18 13.46
N GLY A 229 2.58 3.48 12.37
CA GLY A 229 3.92 3.21 11.84
C GLY A 229 4.10 3.95 10.51
N THR A 230 5.21 4.66 10.31
CA THR A 230 5.51 5.40 9.08
C THR A 230 6.93 5.14 8.61
N ASN A 231 7.18 5.35 7.31
CA ASN A 231 8.53 5.28 6.73
C ASN A 231 9.23 6.66 6.65
N GLU A 232 8.61 7.71 7.19
CA GLU A 232 9.18 9.04 7.46
C GLU A 232 9.75 9.10 8.88
#